data_AF-A0A3D2JPE7-F1
#
_entry.id   AF-A0A3D2JPE7-F1
#
_cell.length_a   1.000
_cell.length_b   1.000
_cell.length_c   1.000
_cell.angle_alpha   90.00
_cell.angle_beta   90.00
_cell.angle_gamma   90.00
#
_symmetry.space_group_name_H-M   'P 1'
#
loop_
_entity.id
_entity.type
_entity.pdbx_description
1 polymer ?
#
loop_
_entity_poly.entity_id
_entity_poly.type
_entity_poly.pdbx_seq_one_letter_code
_entity_poly.pdbx_strand_id
1 'polypeptide(L)' 'NVLSSGTRRVELMLGEDNLKYFWTLRRMLNALDSHDAYDSTELMFDRMKRTETNKEFFSSLSESGGR' A
#
# COMPACT_ATOMS: atom_id res chain seq x y z
N ASN A 1 1.11 0.52 -13.22
CA ASN A 1 1.08 1.91 -12.70
C ASN A 1 -0.07 2.09 -11.71
N VAL A 2 0.19 1.84 -10.42
CA VAL A 2 -0.76 2.02 -9.31
C VAL A 2 -0.82 3.48 -8.84
N LEU A 3 0.29 4.22 -8.97
CA LEU A 3 0.40 5.61 -8.52
C LEU A 3 -0.46 6.58 -9.35
N SER A 4 -0.76 6.26 -10.60
CA SER A 4 -1.71 7.05 -11.41
C SER A 4 -3.19 6.80 -11.06
N SER A 5 -3.49 5.70 -10.36
CA SER A 5 -4.86 5.36 -9.97
C SER A 5 -5.31 6.12 -8.72
N GLY A 6 -6.59 6.48 -8.67
CA GLY A 6 -7.21 7.12 -7.52
C GLY A 6 -8.71 7.35 -7.71
N THR A 7 -9.46 7.32 -6.61
CA THR A 7 -10.89 7.63 -6.58
C THR A 7 -11.11 8.94 -5.83
N ARG A 8 -11.90 9.85 -6.40
CA ARG A 8 -12.23 11.12 -5.72
C ARG A 8 -13.08 10.84 -4.49
N ARG A 9 -12.79 11.54 -3.39
CA ARG A 9 -13.50 11.40 -2.10
C ARG A 9 -13.49 9.97 -1.55
N VAL A 10 -12.34 9.30 -1.65
CA VAL A 10 -12.17 7.91 -1.20
C VAL A 10 -12.48 7.73 0.29
N GLU A 11 -12.34 8.78 1.10
CA GLU A 11 -12.70 8.86 2.51
C GLU A 11 -14.20 8.62 2.80
N LEU A 12 -15.08 8.81 1.81
CA LEU A 12 -16.50 8.49 1.95
C LEU A 12 -16.79 6.99 1.73
N MET A 13 -15.87 6.27 1.06
CA MET A 13 -16.00 4.85 0.77
C MET A 13 -15.20 3.98 1.74
N LEU A 14 -14.03 4.45 2.14
CA LEU A 14 -13.15 3.79 3.09
C LEU A 14 -13.35 4.40 4.47
N GLY A 15 -13.82 3.61 5.43
CA GLY A 15 -13.83 4.00 6.84
C GLY A 15 -12.42 4.37 7.34
N GLU A 16 -12.34 5.04 8.48
CA GLU A 16 -11.12 5.70 8.95
C GLU A 16 -9.89 4.78 9.00
N ASP A 17 -10.05 3.55 9.49
CA ASP A 17 -8.94 2.59 9.61
C ASP A 17 -8.40 2.15 8.24
N ASN A 18 -9.30 1.85 7.31
CA ASN A 18 -8.92 1.48 5.94
C ASN A 18 -8.29 2.65 5.19
N LEU A 19 -8.73 3.88 5.48
CA LEU A 19 -8.15 5.09 4.92
C LEU A 19 -6.69 5.27 5.39
N LYS A 20 -6.38 5.01 6.67
CA LYS A 20 -5.01 5.04 7.20
C LYS A 20 -4.09 4.02 6.49
N TYR A 21 -4.59 2.81 6.25
CA TYR A 21 -3.86 1.79 5.51
C TYR A 21 -3.62 2.18 4.05
N PHE A 22 -4.64 2.73 3.38
CA PHE A 22 -4.53 3.23 2.02
C PHE A 22 -3.43 4.29 1.87
N TRP A 23 -3.41 5.30 2.75
CA TRP A 23 -2.38 6.34 2.72
C TRP A 23 -0.98 5.84 3.05
N THR A 24 -0.88 4.85 3.94
CA THR A 24 0.40 4.21 4.27
C THR A 24 0.96 3.46 3.07
N LEU A 25 0.16 2.61 2.43
CA LEU A 25 0.55 1.90 1.21
C LEU A 25 0.96 2.88 0.11
N ARG A 26 0.18 3.94 -0.12
CA ARG A 26 0.48 4.98 -1.11
C ARG A 26 1.86 5.62 -0.86
N ARG A 27 2.17 5.99 0.39
CA ARG A 27 3.47 6.59 0.75
C ARG A 27 4.62 5.62 0.52
N MET A 28 4.47 4.35 0.90
CA MET A 28 5.49 3.32 0.67
C MET A 28 5.76 3.12 -0.82
N LEU A 29 4.70 3.02 -1.65
CA LEU A 29 4.85 2.86 -3.10
C LEU A 29 5.55 4.06 -3.75
N ASN A 30 5.23 5.29 -3.33
CA ASN A 30 5.93 6.48 -3.82
C ASN A 30 7.41 6.51 -3.43
N ALA A 31 7.76 6.05 -2.22
CA ALA A 31 9.15 5.99 -1.78
C ALA A 31 9.98 4.98 -2.60
N LEU A 32 9.38 3.85 -2.97
CA LEU A 32 10.03 2.80 -3.77
C LEU A 32 10.23 3.20 -5.24
N ASP A 33 9.26 3.93 -5.82
CA ASP A 33 9.32 4.39 -7.22
C ASP A 33 10.48 5.37 -7.49
N SER A 34 10.97 6.04 -6.44
CA SER A 34 12.08 7.00 -6.53
C SER A 34 13.47 6.38 -6.68
N HIS A 35 13.59 5.05 -6.63
CA HIS A 35 14.86 4.35 -6.45
C HIS A 35 15.18 3.30 -7.53
N ASP A 36 14.90 3.55 -8.81
CA ASP A 36 15.29 2.74 -9.99
C ASP A 36 15.02 1.21 -9.93
N ALA A 37 14.30 0.74 -8.91
CA ALA A 37 14.28 -0.65 -8.49
C ALA A 37 12.87 -1.20 -8.60
N TYR A 38 12.60 -1.86 -9.74
CA TYR A 38 11.42 -2.68 -10.01
C TYR A 38 10.10 -1.88 -10.06
N ASP A 39 9.15 -2.29 -10.91
CA ASP A 39 7.81 -1.69 -10.90
C ASP A 39 7.26 -1.88 -9.49
N SER A 40 7.03 -0.80 -8.74
CA SER A 40 6.53 -0.84 -7.36
C SER A 40 5.28 -1.73 -7.20
N THR A 41 4.57 -1.96 -8.31
CA THR A 41 3.50 -2.94 -8.50
C THR A 41 3.94 -4.39 -8.25
N GLU A 42 5.10 -4.83 -8.74
CA GLU A 42 5.64 -6.19 -8.60
C GLU A 42 5.99 -6.51 -7.15
N LEU A 43 6.71 -5.62 -6.48
CA LEU A 43 7.04 -5.77 -5.05
C LEU A 43 5.77 -5.83 -4.17
N MET A 44 4.77 -5.02 -4.51
CA MET A 44 3.46 -5.06 -3.86
C MET A 44 2.80 -6.43 -4.06
N PHE A 45 2.80 -6.93 -5.31
CA PHE A 45 2.24 -8.24 -5.66
C PHE A 45 2.90 -9.38 -4.88
N ASP A 46 4.23 -9.38 -4.77
CA ASP A 46 4.94 -10.44 -4.06
C ASP A 46 4.68 -10.42 -2.56
N ARG A 47 4.45 -9.26 -1.95
CA ARG A 47 4.01 -9.18 -0.56
C ARG A 47 2.57 -9.66 -0.38
N MET A 48 1.64 -9.25 -1.26
CA MET A 48 0.24 -9.68 -1.19
C MET A 48 0.10 -11.19 -1.33
N LYS A 49 0.90 -11.84 -2.19
CA LYS A 49 0.90 -13.31 -2.35
C LYS A 49 1.24 -14.07 -1.06
N ARG A 50 1.91 -13.44 -0.09
CA ARG A 50 2.34 -14.05 1.18
C ARG A 50 1.30 -13.93 2.29
N THR A 51 0.18 -13.27 2.01
CA THR A 51 -0.90 -12.99 2.97
C THR A 51 -2.22 -13.45 2.38
N GLU A 52 -3.11 -14.04 3.18
CA GLU A 52 -4.39 -14.51 2.66
C GLU A 52 -5.42 -13.38 2.59
N THR A 53 -5.30 -12.39 3.48
CA THR A 53 -6.25 -11.28 3.57
C THR A 53 -5.58 -9.92 3.50
N ASN A 54 -6.31 -8.92 3.01
CA ASN A 54 -5.85 -7.52 3.01
C ASN A 54 -5.54 -7.03 4.43
N LYS A 55 -6.24 -7.53 5.45
CA LYS A 55 -6.00 -7.15 6.85
C LYS A 55 -4.63 -7.62 7.32
N GLU A 56 -4.24 -8.85 6.99
CA GLU A 56 -2.90 -9.38 7.28
C GLU A 56 -1.82 -8.62 6.52
N PHE A 57 -2.04 -8.36 5.23
CA PHE A 57 -1.14 -7.56 4.41
C PHE A 57 -0.86 -6.19 5.05
N PHE A 58 -1.90 -5.43 5.37
CA PHE A 58 -1.73 -4.10 5.96
C PHE A 58 -1.09 -4.13 7.35
N SER A 59 -1.38 -5.17 8.14
CA SER A 59 -0.73 -5.37 9.44
C SER A 59 0.78 -5.60 9.26
N SER A 60 1.19 -6.42 8.29
CA SER A 60 2.60 -6.68 7.98
C SER A 60 3.37 -5.44 7.51
N LEU A 61 2.69 -4.49 6.85
CA LEU A 61 3.31 -3.23 6.42
C LEU A 61 3.57 -2.29 7.60
N SER A 62 2.63 -2.23 8.55
CA SER A 62 2.75 -1.37 9.73
C SER A 62 3.90 -1.75 10.65
N GLU A 63 4.22 -3.05 10.74
CA GLU A 63 5.32 -3.57 11.55
C GLU A 63 6.69 -3.26 10.92
N SER A 64 6.76 -3.19 9.59
CA SER A 64 7.99 -2.91 8.84
C SER A 64 8.39 -1.42 8.82
N GLY A 65 7.46 -0.49 9.10
CA GLY A 65 7.70 0.95 9.06
C GLY A 65 8.12 1.59 10.40
N GLY A 66 8.25 0.78 11.47
CA GLY A 66 8.58 1.22 12.82
C GLY A 66 9.98 0.84 13.31
N ARG A 67 10.90 0.47 12.41
CA ARG A 67 12.31 0.19 12.72
C ARG A 67 13.22 1.06 11.89
#